data_AF-A0A352TRZ1-F1
#
_entry.id   AF-A0A352TRZ1-F1
#
_cell.length_a   1.000
_cell.length_b   1.000
_cell.length_c   1.000
_cell.angle_alpha   90.00
_cell.angle_beta   90.00
_cell.angle_gamma   90.00
#
_symmetry.space_group_name_H-M   'P 1'
#
loop_
_entity.id
_entity.type
_entity.pdbx_description
1 polymer ?
#
loop_
_entity_poly.entity_id
_entity_poly.type
_entity_poly.pdbx_seq_one_letter_code
_entity_poly.pdbx_strand_id
1 'polypeptide(L)'
;KVLHINDSKNELGAAKDRHENLGFGFIGFEPLLDIIYDEDFKDIIKILETPYVDGHAPYKLEIEAIRNKTFNPNLKTILEEAK
;
A
#
# COMPACT_ATOMS: atom_id res chain seq x y z
N LYS A 1 11.65 -0.33 -16.41
CA LYS A 1 11.03 -1.37 -15.55
C LYS A 1 10.35 -0.66 -14.39
N VAL A 2 9.24 -1.19 -13.88
CA VAL A 2 8.46 -0.58 -12.78
C VAL A 2 8.05 -1.67 -11.79
N LEU A 3 7.78 -1.27 -10.54
CA LEU A 3 7.11 -2.08 -9.53
C LEU A 3 5.77 -1.46 -9.22
N HIS A 4 4.72 -2.29 -9.21
CA HIS A 4 3.42 -1.91 -8.69
C HIS A 4 3.34 -2.47 -7.28
N ILE A 5 3.12 -1.59 -6.30
CA ILE A 5 3.19 -1.90 -4.88
C ILE A 5 1.77 -1.80 -4.31
N ASN A 6 1.15 -2.94 -4.11
CA ASN A 6 -0.22 -3.05 -3.61
C ASN A 6 -0.27 -4.16 -2.56
N ASP A 7 -1.09 -3.99 -1.52
CA ASP A 7 -1.45 -5.11 -0.66
C ASP A 7 -2.54 -5.95 -1.36
N SER A 8 -2.82 -7.14 -0.83
CA SER A 8 -3.82 -8.06 -1.39
C SER A 8 -5.00 -8.25 -0.45
N LYS A 9 -6.23 -8.16 -0.96
CA LYS A 9 -7.44 -8.55 -0.22
C LYS A 9 -7.57 -10.06 -0.04
N ASN A 10 -6.68 -10.85 -0.62
CA ASN A 10 -6.77 -12.31 -0.64
C ASN A 10 -5.46 -12.97 -0.22
N GLU A 11 -5.58 -14.15 0.37
CA GLU A 11 -4.45 -15.03 0.70
C GLU A 11 -3.65 -15.47 -0.53
N LEU A 12 -2.42 -15.93 -0.29
CA LEU A 12 -1.54 -16.44 -1.33
C LEU A 12 -2.19 -17.62 -2.07
N GLY A 13 -2.13 -17.60 -3.41
CA GLY A 13 -2.68 -18.67 -4.26
C GLY A 13 -4.16 -18.52 -4.60
N ALA A 14 -4.84 -17.47 -4.13
CA ALA A 14 -6.26 -17.25 -4.41
C ALA A 14 -6.60 -16.94 -5.88
N ALA A 15 -5.61 -16.64 -6.74
CA ALA A 15 -5.78 -16.29 -8.15
C ALA A 15 -6.78 -15.15 -8.40
N LYS A 16 -6.79 -14.15 -7.49
CA LYS A 16 -7.63 -12.96 -7.57
C LYS A 16 -6.76 -11.71 -7.56
N ASP A 17 -7.05 -10.82 -8.49
CA ASP A 17 -6.41 -9.51 -8.58
C ASP A 17 -7.30 -8.47 -7.88
N ARG A 18 -7.11 -8.33 -6.56
CA ARG A 18 -7.90 -7.44 -5.69
C ARG A 18 -6.97 -6.72 -4.73
N HIS A 19 -6.58 -5.51 -5.13
CA HIS A 19 -5.72 -4.66 -4.32
C HIS A 19 -6.37 -4.22 -3.01
N GLU A 20 -5.54 -4.03 -2.00
CA GLU A 20 -5.88 -3.47 -0.69
C GLU A 20 -4.89 -2.35 -0.34
N ASN A 21 -5.31 -1.43 0.54
CA ASN A 21 -4.42 -0.41 1.08
C ASN A 21 -3.27 -1.04 1.88
N LEU A 22 -2.11 -0.40 1.88
CA LEU A 22 -0.88 -0.96 2.46
C LEU A 22 -1.06 -1.31 3.94
N GLY A 23 -0.86 -2.58 4.31
CA GLY A 23 -0.98 -3.04 5.69
C GLY A 23 -2.38 -3.47 6.11
N PHE A 24 -3.38 -3.34 5.23
CA PHE A 24 -4.75 -3.78 5.50
C PHE A 24 -5.10 -5.11 4.82
N GLY A 25 -4.17 -5.67 4.03
CA GLY A 25 -4.37 -6.93 3.32
C GLY A 25 -3.57 -8.09 3.91
N PHE A 26 -3.42 -9.14 3.10
CA PHE A 26 -2.76 -10.39 3.48
C PHE A 26 -1.24 -10.35 3.31
N ILE A 27 -0.68 -9.37 2.60
CA ILE A 27 0.78 -9.20 2.48
C ILE A 27 1.30 -8.45 3.70
N GLY A 28 0.61 -7.37 4.09
CA GLY A 28 0.97 -6.57 5.25
C GLY A 28 2.00 -5.47 4.94
N PHE A 29 2.14 -4.53 5.87
CA PHE A 29 2.95 -3.32 5.66
C PHE A 29 4.46 -3.61 5.63
N GLU A 30 4.96 -4.41 6.57
CA GLU A 30 6.40 -4.66 6.71
C GLU A 30 7.01 -5.35 5.47
N PRO A 31 6.42 -6.44 4.93
CA PRO A 31 6.99 -7.08 3.74
C PRO A 31 6.94 -6.18 2.50
N LEU A 32 5.93 -5.31 2.39
CA LEU A 32 5.85 -4.31 1.32
C LEU A 32 6.95 -3.26 1.49
N LEU A 33 7.26 -2.86 2.74
CA LEU A 33 8.32 -1.92 3.05
C LEU A 33 9.70 -2.49 2.71
N ASP A 34 9.93 -3.77 3.02
CA ASP A 34 11.17 -4.49 2.67
C ASP A 34 11.42 -4.41 1.15
N ILE A 35 10.41 -4.69 0.33
CA ILE A 35 10.52 -4.62 -1.14
C ILE A 35 10.74 -3.18 -1.63
N ILE A 36 10.08 -2.18 -1.03
CA ILE A 36 10.25 -0.78 -1.44
C ILE A 36 11.70 -0.31 -1.23
N TYR A 37 12.34 -0.75 -0.15
CA TYR A 37 13.68 -0.32 0.26
C TYR A 37 14.78 -1.34 -0.04
N ASP A 38 14.46 -2.43 -0.74
CA ASP A 38 15.45 -3.38 -1.23
C ASP A 38 16.47 -2.69 -2.16
N GLU A 39 17.76 -2.95 -1.92
CA GLU A 39 18.87 -2.36 -2.67
C GLU A 39 18.83 -2.72 -4.17
N ASP A 40 18.33 -3.91 -4.53
CA ASP A 40 18.18 -4.33 -5.93
C ASP A 40 17.11 -3.51 -6.66
N PHE A 41 16.19 -2.87 -5.91
CA PHE A 41 15.09 -2.09 -6.45
C PHE A 41 15.24 -0.58 -6.25
N LYS A 42 16.35 -0.08 -5.71
CA LYS A 42 16.54 1.34 -5.36
C LYS A 42 16.21 2.31 -6.51
N ASP A 43 16.63 2.00 -7.73
CA ASP A 43 16.45 2.86 -8.92
C ASP A 43 15.18 2.54 -9.73
N ILE A 44 14.37 1.58 -9.26
CA ILE A 44 13.12 1.21 -9.91
C ILE A 44 11.99 2.12 -9.46
N ILE A 45 11.14 2.56 -10.40
CA ILE A 45 9.95 3.36 -10.11
C ILE A 45 8.92 2.47 -9.40
N LYS A 46 8.38 2.94 -8.26
CA LYS A 46 7.32 2.29 -7.49
C LYS A 46 6.00 3.05 -7.66
N ILE A 47 4.94 2.35 -8.06
CA ILE A 47 3.60 2.90 -8.31
C ILE A 47 2.62 2.26 -7.34
N LEU A 48 1.80 3.09 -6.69
CA LEU A 48 0.67 2.62 -5.89
C LEU A 48 -0.60 2.59 -6.76
N GLU A 49 -1.36 1.50 -6.69
CA GLU A 49 -2.66 1.31 -7.35
C GLU A 49 -3.70 0.83 -6.34
N THR A 50 -3.52 1.24 -5.09
CA THR A 50 -4.38 0.92 -3.96
C THR A 50 -5.77 1.56 -4.14
N PRO A 51 -6.83 0.91 -3.63
CA PRO A 51 -8.20 1.38 -3.81
C PRO A 51 -8.46 2.69 -3.07
N TYR A 52 -9.34 3.52 -3.63
CA TYR A 52 -9.87 4.69 -2.95
C TYR A 52 -10.68 4.26 -1.71
N VAL A 53 -10.67 5.11 -0.69
CA VAL A 53 -11.44 4.90 0.55
C VAL A 53 -12.50 5.99 0.60
N ASP A 54 -13.77 5.59 0.57
CA ASP A 54 -14.94 6.50 0.55
C ASP A 54 -14.83 7.64 -0.49
N GLY A 55 -14.36 7.33 -1.70
CA GLY A 55 -14.19 8.32 -2.76
C GLY A 55 -12.94 9.19 -2.63
N HIS A 56 -12.12 9.01 -1.59
CA HIS A 56 -10.88 9.74 -1.37
C HIS A 56 -9.64 8.91 -1.74
N ALA A 57 -8.67 9.58 -2.38
CA ALA A 57 -7.41 8.98 -2.78
C ALA A 57 -6.50 8.74 -1.55
N PRO A 58 -5.97 7.52 -1.34
CA PRO A 58 -5.18 7.19 -0.15
C PRO A 58 -3.71 7.61 -0.26
N TYR A 59 -3.25 7.92 -1.48
CA TYR A 59 -1.83 7.93 -1.86
C TYR A 59 -0.96 8.84 -1.01
N LYS A 60 -1.47 10.01 -0.61
CA LYS A 60 -0.71 10.93 0.25
C LYS A 60 -0.36 10.26 1.59
N LEU A 61 -1.35 9.67 2.24
CA LEU A 61 -1.17 9.01 3.54
C LEU A 61 -0.31 7.75 3.42
N GLU A 62 -0.48 6.97 2.34
CA GLU A 62 0.34 5.78 2.09
C GLU A 62 1.81 6.14 1.81
N ILE A 63 2.07 7.18 1.00
CA ILE A 63 3.43 7.66 0.72
C ILE A 63 4.07 8.23 1.99
N GLU A 64 3.32 8.95 2.83
CA GLU A 64 3.80 9.43 4.13
C GLU A 64 4.15 8.25 5.06
N ALA A 65 3.30 7.22 5.13
CA ALA A 65 3.55 6.01 5.91
C ALA A 65 4.83 5.28 5.45
N ILE A 66 5.01 5.10 4.13
CA ILE A 66 6.23 4.50 3.55
C ILE A 66 7.47 5.31 3.92
N ARG A 67 7.44 6.63 3.71
CA ARG A 67 8.59 7.52 4.00
C ARG A 67 8.95 7.55 5.47
N ASN A 68 7.94 7.49 6.34
CA ASN A 68 8.12 7.44 7.79
C ASN A 68 8.37 6.02 8.31
N LYS A 69 8.35 5.00 7.43
CA LYS A 69 8.52 3.59 7.77
C LYS A 69 7.61 3.15 8.91
N THR A 70 6.38 3.68 8.94
CA THR A 70 5.44 3.48 10.04
C THR A 70 4.05 3.26 9.46
N PHE A 71 3.46 2.11 9.79
CA PHE A 71 2.08 1.81 9.39
C PHE A 71 1.10 2.78 10.05
N ASN A 72 0.16 3.32 9.26
CA ASN A 72 -0.94 4.15 9.76
C ASN A 72 -2.22 3.30 9.90
N PRO A 73 -2.55 2.79 11.11
CA PRO A 73 -3.75 1.98 11.30
C PRO A 73 -5.04 2.78 11.12
N ASN A 74 -4.97 4.11 11.23
CA ASN A 74 -6.13 5.00 11.13
C ASN A 74 -6.33 5.55 9.71
N LEU A 75 -5.55 5.11 8.72
CA LEU A 75 -5.60 5.64 7.36
C LEU A 75 -7.03 5.67 6.78
N LYS A 76 -7.76 4.56 6.92
CA LYS A 76 -9.12 4.45 6.38
C LYS A 76 -10.09 5.41 7.08
N THR A 77 -10.04 5.45 8.41
CA THR A 77 -10.85 6.36 9.22
C THR A 77 -10.58 7.83 8.88
N ILE A 78 -9.31 8.22 8.70
CA ILE A 78 -8.95 9.59 8.30
C ILE A 78 -9.59 9.97 6.95
N LEU A 79 -9.63 9.04 6.00
CA LEU A 79 -10.20 9.27 4.67
C LEU A 79 -11.73 9.25 4.68
N GLU A 80 -12.34 8.41 5.49
CA GLU A 80 -13.80 8.36 5.70
C GLU A 80 -14.32 9.63 6.39
N GLU A 81 -13.51 10.26 7.25
CA GLU A 81 -13.87 11.50 7.96
C GLU A 81 -13.56 12.79 7.17
N ALA A 82 -12.84 12.68 6.05
CA ALA A 82 -12.57 13.80 5.17
C ALA A 82 -13.86 14.21 4.44
N LYS A 83 -14.52 15.27 4.90
CA LYS A 83 -15.68 15.88 4.24
C LYS A 83 -15.29 16.86 3.14
#